data_AF-D5BBM3-F1
#
_entry.id   AF-D5BBM3-F1
#
_cell.length_a   1.000
_cell.length_b   1.000
_cell.length_c   1.000
_cell.angle_alpha   90.00
_cell.angle_beta   90.00
_cell.angle_gamma   90.00
#
_symmetry.space_group_name_H-M   'P 1'
#
loop_
_entity.id
_entity.type
_entity.pdbx_description
1 polymer ?
#
loop_
_entity_poly.entity_id
_entity_poly.type
_entity_poly.pdbx_seq_one_letter_code
_entity_poly.pdbx_strand_id
1 'polypeptide(L)'
;MIIDYSEQLKVHKHYEIASQLIRSGTSIGANIWEAQSSESRKDFGHKLKIADKEAKEVEYWLLLCKSSEHIKNYDEELDGKLLSIQKLLSRIISTNKSRG
;
A
#
# COMPACT_ATOMS: atom_id res chain seq x y z
N MET A 1 2.15 -12.37 -1.26
CA MET A 1 1.53 -11.16 -1.88
C MET A 1 0.51 -10.58 -0.90
N ILE A 2 0.10 -9.30 -1.00
CA ILE A 2 -0.87 -8.73 -0.03
C ILE A 2 -2.20 -9.48 0.02
N ILE A 3 -2.61 -10.04 -1.14
CA ILE A 3 -3.79 -10.91 -1.25
C ILE A 3 -3.59 -12.19 -0.42
N ASP A 4 -2.51 -12.93 -0.66
CA ASP A 4 -2.22 -14.18 0.06
C ASP A 4 -2.16 -13.97 1.58
N TYR A 5 -1.49 -12.90 2.02
CA TYR A 5 -1.37 -12.59 3.45
C TYR A 5 -2.73 -12.21 4.05
N SER A 6 -3.57 -11.48 3.31
CA SER A 6 -4.94 -11.18 3.75
C SER A 6 -5.79 -12.45 3.85
N GLU A 7 -5.66 -13.39 2.91
CA GLU A 7 -6.34 -14.69 2.97
C GLU A 7 -5.85 -15.53 4.17
N GLN A 8 -4.54 -15.54 4.45
CA GLN A 8 -3.99 -16.18 5.64
C GLN A 8 -4.59 -15.60 6.92
N LEU A 9 -4.72 -14.27 7.01
CA LEU A 9 -5.35 -13.62 8.17
C LEU A 9 -6.82 -14.03 8.33
N LYS A 10 -7.59 -14.15 7.23
CA LYS A 10 -8.98 -14.63 7.26
C LYS A 10 -9.09 -16.07 7.75
N VAL A 11 -8.18 -16.95 7.35
CA VAL A 11 -8.11 -18.35 7.87
C VAL A 11 -7.99 -18.36 9.40
N HIS A 12 -7.23 -17.40 9.95
CA HIS A 12 -7.07 -17.23 11.40
C HIS A 12 -8.16 -16.35 12.05
N LYS A 13 -9.23 -16.02 11.31
CA LYS A 13 -10.37 -15.20 11.73
C LYS A 13 -10.03 -13.74 12.05
N HIS A 14 -8.92 -13.22 11.55
CA HIS A 14 -8.53 -11.80 11.65
C HIS A 14 -9.18 -10.97 10.55
N TYR A 15 -10.52 -11.04 10.43
CA TYR A 15 -11.28 -10.51 9.30
C TYR A 15 -11.17 -9.01 9.12
N GLU A 16 -11.18 -8.24 10.22
CA GLU A 16 -11.10 -6.78 10.17
C GLU A 16 -9.76 -6.32 9.62
N ILE A 17 -8.65 -6.86 10.13
CA ILE A 17 -7.30 -6.53 9.67
C ILE A 17 -7.10 -6.98 8.22
N ALA A 18 -7.56 -8.19 7.87
CA ALA A 18 -7.50 -8.69 6.51
C ALA A 18 -8.25 -7.77 5.52
N SER A 19 -9.42 -7.27 5.92
CA SER A 19 -10.24 -6.37 5.11
C SER A 19 -9.59 -5.01 4.93
N GLN A 20 -8.90 -4.50 5.95
CA GLN A 20 -8.15 -3.26 5.85
C GLN A 20 -6.92 -3.40 4.93
N LEU A 21 -6.14 -4.48 5.09
CA LEU A 21 -4.95 -4.74 4.28
C LEU A 21 -5.27 -4.98 2.80
N ILE A 22 -6.30 -5.78 2.50
CA ILE A 22 -6.69 -6.05 1.11
C ILE A 22 -7.18 -4.78 0.42
N ARG A 23 -7.98 -3.95 1.10
CA ARG A 23 -8.54 -2.70 0.56
C ARG A 23 -7.44 -1.68 0.29
N SER A 24 -6.65 -1.36 1.32
CA SER A 24 -5.57 -0.36 1.18
C SER A 24 -4.47 -0.85 0.23
N GLY A 25 -4.05 -2.12 0.34
CA GLY A 25 -2.99 -2.69 -0.50
C GLY A 25 -3.35 -2.75 -1.98
N THR A 26 -4.60 -3.09 -2.32
CA THR A 26 -5.05 -3.07 -3.73
C THR A 26 -5.28 -1.64 -4.24
N SER A 27 -5.70 -0.73 -3.37
CA SER A 27 -5.90 0.70 -3.69
C SER A 27 -4.60 1.39 -4.14
N ILE A 28 -3.43 0.98 -3.62
CA ILE A 28 -2.12 1.49 -4.08
C ILE A 28 -1.97 1.27 -5.60
N GLY A 29 -2.16 0.04 -6.05
CA GLY A 29 -2.03 -0.33 -7.46
C GLY A 29 -3.10 0.33 -8.34
N ALA A 30 -4.35 0.36 -7.86
CA ALA A 30 -5.46 1.00 -8.56
C ALA A 30 -5.17 2.49 -8.84
N ASN A 31 -4.75 3.24 -7.82
CA ASN A 31 -4.42 4.66 -7.97
C ASN A 31 -3.18 4.90 -8.87
N ILE A 32 -2.19 4.00 -8.85
CA ILE A 32 -1.05 4.07 -9.77
C ILE A 32 -1.52 3.86 -11.21
N TRP A 33 -2.42 2.91 -11.46
CA TRP A 33 -2.99 2.67 -12.79
C TRP A 33 -3.83 3.85 -13.27
N GLU A 34 -4.68 4.41 -12.42
CA GLU A 34 -5.45 5.61 -12.75
C GLU A 34 -4.53 6.79 -13.08
N ALA A 35 -3.42 6.95 -12.34
CA ALA A 35 -2.45 8.00 -12.64
C ALA A 35 -1.88 7.86 -14.06
N GLN A 36 -1.67 6.66 -14.58
CA GLN A 36 -1.17 6.49 -15.96
C GLN A 36 -2.13 7.06 -17.03
N SER A 37 -3.42 7.19 -16.71
CA SER A 37 -4.44 7.74 -17.60
C SER A 37 -4.84 9.18 -17.25
N SER A 38 -4.06 9.87 -16.41
CA SER A 38 -4.39 11.21 -15.92
C SER A 38 -4.45 12.26 -17.04
N GLU A 39 -5.42 13.16 -16.96
CA GLU A 39 -5.63 14.23 -17.95
C GLU A 39 -4.66 15.42 -17.78
N SER A 40 -3.96 15.51 -16.64
CA SER A 40 -3.00 16.58 -16.37
C SER A 40 -1.91 16.15 -15.39
N ARG A 41 -0.78 16.86 -15.35
CA ARG A 41 0.28 16.62 -14.35
C ARG A 41 -0.18 16.83 -12.90
N LYS A 42 -1.11 17.76 -12.69
CA LYS A 42 -1.70 18.01 -11.36
C LYS A 42 -2.52 16.80 -10.91
N ASP A 43 -3.34 16.26 -11.81
CA ASP A 43 -4.12 15.05 -11.57
C ASP A 43 -3.21 13.82 -11.36
N PHE A 44 -2.20 13.63 -12.23
CA PHE A 44 -1.16 12.62 -12.06
C PHE A 44 -0.56 12.64 -10.65
N GLY A 45 -0.11 13.82 -10.20
CA GLY A 45 0.48 14.00 -8.88
C GLY A 45 -0.52 13.82 -7.74
N HIS A 46 -1.81 14.11 -7.96
CA HIS A 46 -2.86 13.89 -6.97
C HIS A 46 -3.13 12.40 -6.78
N LYS A 47 -3.31 11.63 -7.86
CA LYS A 47 -3.52 10.18 -7.82
C LYS A 47 -2.36 9.43 -7.18
N LEU A 48 -1.12 9.80 -7.51
CA LEU A 48 0.07 9.22 -6.85
C LEU A 48 0.14 9.54 -5.35
N LYS A 49 -0.32 10.72 -4.91
CA LYS A 49 -0.42 11.04 -3.48
C LYS A 49 -1.49 10.21 -2.78
N ILE A 50 -2.56 9.81 -3.45
CA ILE A 50 -3.54 8.87 -2.89
C ILE A 50 -2.87 7.51 -2.72
N ALA A 51 -2.18 7.00 -3.75
CA ALA A 51 -1.41 5.76 -3.64
C ALA A 51 -0.39 5.78 -2.48
N ASP A 52 0.30 6.90 -2.25
CA ASP A 52 1.23 7.07 -1.12
C ASP A 52 0.53 7.03 0.25
N LYS A 53 -0.69 7.57 0.35
CA LYS A 53 -1.50 7.47 1.58
C LYS A 53 -1.91 6.03 1.86
N GLU A 54 -2.35 5.31 0.83
CA GLU A 54 -2.73 3.90 0.94
C GLU A 54 -1.53 3.03 1.33
N ALA A 55 -0.34 3.33 0.79
CA ALA A 55 0.89 2.64 1.18
C ALA A 55 1.25 2.83 2.67
N LYS A 56 1.00 4.01 3.23
CA LYS A 56 1.17 4.28 4.67
C LYS A 56 0.12 3.59 5.53
N GLU A 57 -1.11 3.47 5.03
CA GLU A 57 -2.16 2.70 5.71
C GLU A 57 -1.78 1.21 5.78
N VAL A 58 -1.29 0.63 4.68
CA VAL A 58 -0.76 -0.74 4.68
C VAL A 58 0.40 -0.88 5.67
N GLU A 59 1.35 0.06 5.68
CA GLU A 59 2.49 0.05 6.60
C GLU A 59 2.03 0.01 8.07
N TYR A 60 1.04 0.83 8.41
CA TYR A 60 0.45 0.83 9.75
C TYR A 60 -0.17 -0.52 10.11
N TRP A 61 -0.97 -1.10 9.23
CA TRP A 61 -1.60 -2.41 9.50
C TRP A 61 -0.58 -3.55 9.60
N LEU A 62 0.46 -3.52 8.78
CA LEU A 62 1.57 -4.46 8.85
C LEU A 62 2.36 -4.33 10.16
N LEU A 63 2.60 -3.11 10.63
CA LEU A 63 3.22 -2.86 11.94
C LEU A 63 2.38 -3.44 13.09
N LEU A 64 1.06 -3.27 13.05
CA LEU A 64 0.16 -3.86 14.04
C LEU A 64 0.19 -5.39 13.99
N CYS A 65 0.21 -5.97 12.79
CA CYS A 65 0.34 -7.42 12.62
C CYS A 65 1.63 -7.95 13.24
N LYS A 66 2.75 -7.29 12.96
CA LYS A 66 4.08 -7.66 13.44
C LYS A 66 4.21 -7.55 14.96
N SER A 67 3.48 -6.61 15.57
CA SER A 67 3.51 -6.35 17.01
C SER A 67 2.51 -7.20 17.80
N SER A 68 1.62 -7.93 17.13
CA SER A 68 0.55 -8.69 17.76
C SER A 68 0.99 -10.11 18.09
N GLU A 69 0.86 -10.51 19.36
CA GLU A 69 1.08 -11.91 19.79
C GLU A 69 0.03 -12.88 19.20
N HIS A 70 -1.10 -12.35 18.71
CA HIS A 70 -2.19 -13.14 18.13
C HIS A 70 -2.05 -13.40 16.62
N ILE A 71 -1.11 -12.72 15.96
CA ILE A 71 -0.82 -12.93 14.53
C ILE A 71 0.50 -13.69 14.44
N LYS A 72 0.38 -14.97 14.12
CA LYS A 72 1.52 -15.86 13.90
C LYS A 72 1.88 -15.87 12.42
N ASN A 73 3.15 -16.08 12.10
CA ASN A 73 3.67 -16.18 10.74
C ASN A 73 3.46 -14.90 9.92
N TYR A 74 3.97 -13.78 10.46
CA TYR A 74 4.08 -12.52 9.71
C TYR A 74 4.90 -12.73 8.43
N ASP A 75 4.43 -12.19 7.30
CA ASP A 75 5.15 -12.23 6.03
C ASP A 75 6.16 -11.08 5.97
N GLU A 76 7.41 -11.36 6.36
CA GLU A 76 8.50 -10.37 6.35
C GLU A 76 8.82 -9.83 4.95
N GLU A 77 8.49 -10.55 3.87
CA GLU A 77 8.73 -10.05 2.51
C GLU A 77 7.83 -8.85 2.16
N LEU A 78 6.69 -8.69 2.85
CA LEU A 78 5.77 -7.58 2.60
C LEU A 78 6.40 -6.24 2.98
N ASP A 79 7.18 -6.18 4.05
CA ASP A 79 7.89 -4.97 4.48
C ASP A 79 8.80 -4.47 3.35
N GLY A 80 9.61 -5.38 2.77
CA GLY A 80 10.54 -5.05 1.69
C GLY A 80 9.85 -4.61 0.40
N LYS A 81 8.75 -5.28 0.04
CA LYS A 81 7.94 -4.93 -1.14
C LYS A 81 7.27 -3.57 -0.97
N LEU A 82 6.66 -3.31 0.19
CA LEU A 82 6.01 -2.04 0.50
C LEU A 82 7.00 -0.88 0.50
N LEU A 83 8.15 -1.04 1.16
CA LEU A 83 9.20 -0.02 1.19
C LEU A 83 9.70 0.33 -0.22
N SER A 84 9.82 -0.67 -1.09
CA SER A 84 10.22 -0.47 -2.49
C SER A 84 9.18 0.37 -3.25
N ILE A 85 7.89 0.09 -3.05
CA ILE A 85 6.78 0.86 -3.64
C ILE A 85 6.79 2.30 -3.11
N GLN A 86 6.91 2.50 -1.79
CA GLN A 86 6.94 3.83 -1.17
C GLN A 86 8.11 4.68 -1.69
N LYS A 87 9.31 4.10 -1.84
CA LYS A 87 10.49 4.76 -2.42
C LYS A 87 10.24 5.18 -3.87
N LEU A 88 9.62 4.31 -4.66
CA LEU A 88 9.26 4.60 -6.05
C LEU A 88 8.25 5.75 -6.14
N LEU A 89 7.15 5.66 -5.38
CA LEU A 89 6.12 6.71 -5.30
C LEU A 89 6.72 8.06 -4.91
N SER A 90 7.53 8.08 -3.85
CA SER A 90 8.20 9.29 -3.35
C SER A 90 9.07 9.94 -4.42
N ARG A 91 9.84 9.14 -5.18
CA ARG A 91 10.71 9.64 -6.26
C ARG A 91 9.92 10.18 -7.45
N ILE A 92 8.81 9.54 -7.82
CA ILE A 92 7.96 10.01 -8.92
C ILE A 92 7.25 11.31 -8.51
N ILE A 93 6.70 11.37 -7.28
CA ILE A 93 6.01 12.56 -6.76
C ILE A 93 6.97 13.75 -6.67
N SER A 94 8.20 13.56 -6.17
CA SER A 94 9.19 14.64 -6.09
C SER A 94 9.58 15.16 -7.48
N THR A 95 9.78 14.26 -8.43
CA THR A 95 10.09 14.61 -9.82
C THR A 95 8.94 15.38 -10.48
N ASN A 96 7.69 14.98 -10.26
CA ASN A 96 6.53 15.68 -10.81
C ASN A 96 6.41 17.11 -10.28
N LYS A 97 6.70 17.34 -8.98
CA LYS A 97 6.72 18.70 -8.39
C LYS A 97 7.82 19.59 -8.97
N SER A 98 8.99 19.04 -9.26
CA SER A 98 10.16 19.80 -9.74
C SER A 98 10.02 20.35 -11.16
N ARG A 99 9.05 19.86 -11.94
CA ARG A 99 8.84 20.22 -13.35
C ARG A 99 7.63 21.14 -13.55
N GLY A 100 7.10 21.73 -12.48
CA GLY A 100 5.96 22.64 -12.48
C GLY A 100 6.33 24.01 -11.93
#